data_AF-A0A3M1QD74-F1
#
_entry.id   AF-A0A3M1QD74-F1
#
_cell.length_a   1.000
_cell.length_b   1.000
_cell.length_c   1.000
_cell.angle_alpha   90.00
_cell.angle_beta   90.00
_cell.angle_gamma   90.00
#
_symmetry.space_group_name_H-M   'P 1'
#
loop_
_entity.id
_entity.type
_entity.pdbx_description
1 polymer ?
#
loop_
_entity_poly.entity_id
_entity_poly.type
_entity_poly.pdbx_seq_one_letter_code
_entity_poly.pdbx_strand_id
1 'polypeptide(L)' 'PYGLAGGSPGAPGRNRLRRADGREEELPGKAAVRVAPGDELIVETPGGGGWGAPVEGG' A
#
# COMPACT_ATOMS: atom_id res chain seq x y z
N PRO A 1 -2.67 9.39 5.34
CA PRO A 1 -3.47 10.54 5.82
C PRO A 1 -4.05 10.25 7.20
N TYR A 2 -4.12 11.23 8.10
CA TYR A 2 -4.79 11.06 9.39
C TYR A 2 -6.31 11.12 9.23
N GLY A 3 -7.05 10.46 10.13
CA GLY A 3 -8.50 10.57 10.17
C GLY A 3 -8.97 11.82 10.92
N LEU A 4 -10.21 12.22 10.69
CA LEU A 4 -10.82 13.42 11.27
C LEU A 4 -12.08 13.07 12.08
N ALA A 5 -12.39 13.88 13.10
CA ALA A 5 -13.59 13.72 13.93
C ALA A 5 -13.78 12.31 14.53
N GLY A 6 -12.68 11.66 14.96
CA GLY A 6 -12.69 10.29 15.50
C GLY A 6 -12.49 9.19 14.45
N GLY A 7 -12.28 9.54 13.18
CA GLY A 7 -12.00 8.59 12.11
C GLY A 7 -10.60 7.97 12.19
N SER A 8 -10.49 6.74 11.69
CA SER A 8 -9.23 6.00 11.62
C SER A 8 -8.26 6.58 10.59
N PRO A 9 -6.93 6.42 10.79
CA PRO A 9 -5.95 6.77 9.77
C PRO A 9 -6.12 5.94 8.50
N GLY A 10 -5.75 6.51 7.36
CA GLY A 10 -5.72 5.79 6.09
C GLY A 10 -4.61 4.75 6.06
N ALA A 11 -4.83 3.65 5.33
CA ALA A 11 -3.82 2.60 5.16
C ALA A 11 -2.55 3.15 4.50
N PRO A 12 -1.35 2.70 4.94
CA PRO A 12 -0.10 3.07 4.27
C PRO A 12 -0.06 2.48 2.86
N GLY A 13 0.62 3.19 1.96
CA GLY A 13 0.96 2.63 0.66
C GLY A 13 2.04 1.56 0.78
N ARG A 14 2.12 0.67 -0.20
CA ARG A 14 3.10 -0.42 -0.27
C ARG A 14 3.53 -0.62 -1.70
N ASN A 15 4.80 -0.94 -1.88
CA ASN A 15 5.36 -1.24 -3.19
C ASN A 15 5.98 -2.63 -3.12
N ARG A 16 5.71 -3.49 -4.10
CA ARG A 16 6.35 -4.80 -4.22
C ARG A 16 6.69 -5.10 -5.68
N LEU A 17 7.78 -5.82 -5.87
CA LEU A 17 8.19 -6.35 -7.16
C LEU A 17 7.95 -7.85 -7.16
N ARG A 18 7.03 -8.31 -8.00
CA ARG A 18 6.84 -9.73 -8.27
C ARG A 18 7.74 -10.14 -9.42
N ARG A 19 8.62 -11.10 -9.19
CA ARG A 19 9.51 -11.67 -10.19
C ARG A 19 8.73 -12.60 -11.11
N ALA A 20 9.24 -12.79 -12.33
CA ALA A 20 8.65 -13.72 -13.29
C ALA A 20 8.50 -15.17 -12.76
N ASP A 21 9.31 -15.57 -11.78
CA ASP A 21 9.22 -16.89 -11.12
C ASP A 21 8.25 -16.93 -9.93
N GLY A 22 7.52 -15.85 -9.68
CA GLY A 22 6.53 -15.73 -8.62
C GLY A 22 7.07 -15.27 -7.25
N ARG A 23 8.39 -15.08 -7.09
CA ARG A 23 8.93 -14.48 -5.85
C ARG A 23 8.51 -13.02 -5.72
N GLU A 24 8.17 -12.59 -4.51
CA GLU A 24 7.84 -11.20 -4.22
C GLU A 24 8.89 -10.55 -3.32
N GLU A 25 9.25 -9.32 -3.67
CA GLU A 25 10.19 -8.48 -2.93
C GLU A 25 9.48 -7.19 -2.51
N GLU A 26 9.36 -6.94 -1.21
CA GLU A 26 8.82 -5.68 -0.69
C GLU A 26 9.85 -4.57 -0.90
N LEU A 27 9.40 -3.44 -1.47
CA LEU A 27 10.26 -2.31 -1.78
C LEU A 27 10.05 -1.19 -0.75
N PRO A 28 11.14 -0.53 -0.31
CA PRO A 28 11.02 0.66 0.53
C PRO A 28 10.35 1.81 -0.22
N GLY A 29 9.84 2.80 0.52
CA GLY A 29 9.12 3.96 -0.05
C GLY A 29 9.91 4.79 -1.06
N LYS A 30 11.23 4.62 -1.13
CA LYS A 30 12.08 5.04 -2.26
C LYS A 30 12.99 3.87 -2.63
N ALA A 31 13.00 3.46 -3.89
CA ALA A 31 13.81 2.35 -4.35
C ALA A 31 14.24 2.55 -5.80
N ALA A 32 15.40 1.98 -6.13
CA ALA A 32 15.84 1.76 -7.51
C ALA A 32 16.08 0.26 -7.65
N VAL A 33 15.42 -0.38 -8.60
CA VAL A 33 15.47 -1.82 -8.81
C VAL A 33 15.66 -2.13 -10.28
N ARG A 34 16.39 -3.21 -10.57
CA ARG A 34 16.46 -3.77 -11.92
C ARG A 34 15.28 -4.72 -12.11
N VAL A 35 14.63 -4.60 -13.26
CA VAL A 35 13.50 -5.44 -13.68
C VAL A 35 13.87 -6.20 -14.94
N ALA A 36 13.33 -7.40 -15.08
CA ALA A 36 13.45 -8.23 -16.27
C ALA A 36 12.07 -8.40 -16.94
N PRO A 37 12.02 -8.82 -18.22
CA PRO A 37 10.75 -9.18 -18.85
C PRO A 37 9.98 -10.22 -18.02
N GLY A 38 8.70 -9.97 -17.80
CA GLY A 38 7.84 -10.81 -16.97
C GLY A 38 7.81 -10.45 -15.48
N ASP A 39 8.67 -9.54 -15.01
CA ASP A 39 8.52 -8.95 -13.69
C ASP A 39 7.33 -7.97 -13.65
N GLU A 40 6.69 -7.85 -12.49
CA GLU A 40 5.55 -6.97 -12.25
C GLU A 40 5.82 -6.04 -11.07
N LEU A 41 5.76 -4.73 -11.31
CA LEU A 41 5.77 -3.72 -10.25
C LEU A 41 4.34 -3.45 -9.78
N ILE A 42 4.07 -3.72 -8.51
CA ILE A 42 2.78 -3.49 -7.88
C ILE A 42 2.92 -2.30 -6.93
N VAL A 43 2.11 -1.26 -7.19
CA VAL A 43 2.09 -0.01 -6.41
C VAL A 43 0.72 0.13 -5.78
N GLU A 44 0.66 -0.02 -4.46
CA GLU A 44 -0.53 0.21 -3.65
C GLU A 44 -0.44 1.62 -3.08
N THR A 45 -1.24 2.54 -3.61
CA THR A 45 -1.24 3.93 -3.17
C THR A 45 -1.86 4.08 -1.78
N PRO A 46 -1.38 4.99 -0.91
CA PRO A 46 -1.96 5.22 0.41
C PRO A 46 -3.46 5.54 0.35
N GLY A 47 -4.21 5.00 1.30
CA GLY A 47 -5.65 5.29 1.44
C GLY A 47 -5.94 6.66 2.08
N GLY A 48 -7.16 7.15 1.90
CA GLY A 48 -7.67 8.32 2.62
C GLY A 48 -7.91 8.04 4.11
N GLY A 49 -7.88 9.08 4.93
CA GLY A 49 -8.28 8.97 6.34
C GLY A 49 -9.81 8.93 6.47
N GLY A 50 -10.32 8.21 7.46
CA GLY A 50 -11.75 8.16 7.75
C GLY A 50 -12.27 9.47 8.36
N TRP A 51 -13.59 9.63 8.33
CA TRP A 51 -14.32 10.71 8.99
C TRP A 51 -15.36 10.14 9.97
N GLY A 52 -15.42 10.69 11.18
CA GLY A 52 -16.35 10.23 12.21
C GLY A 52 -15.86 8.99 12.93
N ALA A 53 -16.35 8.74 14.15
CA ALA A 53 -16.07 7.50 14.86
C ALA A 53 -16.58 6.30 14.03
N PRO A 54 -15.83 5.17 13.99
CA PRO A 54 -16.32 3.95 13.38
C PRO A 54 -17.67 3.59 14.01
N VAL A 55 -18.71 3.47 13.19
CA VAL A 55 -19.94 2.82 13.64
C VAL A 55 -19.61 1.34 13.79
N GLU A 56 -19.75 0.79 15.00
CA GLU A 56 -19.64 -0.66 15.17
C GLU A 56 -20.76 -1.30 14.35
N GLY A 57 -20.39 -1.91 13.21
CA GLY A 57 -21.29 -2.77 12.46
C GLY A 57 -21.46 -4.07 13.21
N GLY A 58 -22.68 -4.33 13.70
CA GLY A 58 -23.09 -5.64 14.20
C GLY A 58 -23.22 -6.68 13.09
#